data_AF-A0A644Z6H8-F1
#
_entry.id   AF-A0A644Z6H8-F1
#
_cell.length_a   1.000
_cell.length_b   1.000
_cell.length_c   1.000
_cell.angle_alpha   90.00
_cell.angle_beta   90.00
_cell.angle_gamma   90.00
#
_symmetry.space_group_name_H-M   'P 1'
#
loop_
_entity.id
_entity.type
_entity.pdbx_description
1 polymer ?
#
loop_
_entity_poly.entity_id
_entity_poly.type
_entity_poly.pdbx_seq_one_letter_code
_entity_poly.pdbx_strand_id
1 'polypeptide(L)'
;MSSQYNLSKSNSLSVARSTINQIEDIARYANKIDSPTTADVSGNELQLEDSDGHVYEIYIGTYDGKKAVFIDINGVNDKKLASGMVADKGIVFSRDASDNTMILIELTVNDASFGGGPDSSSIITSRIKLMNLSS
;
A
#
# COMPACT_ATOMS: atom_id res chain seq x y z
N MET A 1 -16.60 12.78 -27.06
CA MET A 1 -16.36 13.38 -25.72
C MET A 1 -15.79 12.28 -24.84
N SER A 2 -14.46 12.18 -24.78
CA SER A 2 -13.78 11.17 -23.95
C SER A 2 -13.59 11.73 -22.55
N SER A 3 -14.02 10.97 -21.56
CA SER A 3 -13.85 11.25 -20.14
C SER A 3 -12.38 11.47 -19.80
N GLN A 4 -11.94 12.73 -19.91
CA GLN A 4 -10.86 13.23 -19.08
C GLN A 4 -11.40 13.16 -17.66
N TYR A 5 -11.11 12.05 -16.99
CA TYR A 5 -11.05 12.05 -15.54
C TYR A 5 -10.09 13.18 -15.19
N ASN A 6 -10.68 14.30 -14.79
CA ASN A 6 -9.98 15.42 -14.19
C ASN A 6 -9.09 14.81 -13.10
N LEU A 7 -7.79 14.70 -13.38
CA LEU A 7 -6.74 14.72 -12.36
C LEU A 7 -6.78 16.12 -11.76
N SER A 8 -7.86 16.44 -11.05
CA SER A 8 -7.98 17.63 -10.23
C SER A 8 -6.93 17.50 -9.15
N LYS A 9 -5.75 18.10 -9.35
CA LYS A 9 -4.64 18.19 -8.38
C LYS A 9 -4.65 17.02 -7.39
N SER A 10 -4.15 15.84 -7.78
CA SER A 10 -4.21 14.62 -6.97
C SER A 10 -3.92 14.92 -5.50
N ASN A 11 -4.97 14.99 -4.66
CA ASN A 11 -4.80 15.23 -3.24
C ASN A 11 -4.28 13.93 -2.61
N SER A 12 -3.67 14.03 -1.42
CA SER A 12 -3.03 12.91 -0.74
C SER A 12 -3.96 11.69 -0.63
N LEU A 13 -5.27 11.92 -0.50
CA LEU A 13 -6.27 10.87 -0.42
C LEU A 13 -6.46 10.08 -1.73
N SER A 14 -6.48 10.76 -2.88
CA SER A 14 -6.58 10.11 -4.19
C SER A 14 -5.35 9.25 -4.50
N VAL A 15 -4.16 9.74 -4.15
CA VAL A 15 -2.88 9.01 -4.30
C VAL A 15 -2.85 7.79 -3.38
N ALA A 16 -3.30 7.93 -2.14
CA ALA A 16 -3.39 6.85 -1.18
C ALA A 16 -4.35 5.73 -1.63
N ARG A 17 -5.52 6.08 -2.16
CA ARG A 17 -6.44 5.09 -2.75
C ARG A 17 -5.84 4.38 -3.95
N SER A 18 -5.17 5.10 -4.84
CA SER A 18 -4.47 4.49 -5.98
C SER A 18 -3.41 3.50 -5.52
N THR A 19 -2.66 3.84 -4.47
CA THR A 19 -1.64 2.97 -3.87
C THR A 19 -2.25 1.69 -3.33
N ILE A 20 -3.35 1.80 -2.57
CA ILE A 20 -4.07 0.63 -2.03
C ILE A 20 -4.60 -0.25 -3.16
N ASN A 21 -5.22 0.34 -4.19
CA ASN A 21 -5.72 -0.42 -5.34
C ASN A 21 -4.59 -1.18 -6.06
N GLN A 22 -3.41 -0.57 -6.20
CA GLN A 22 -2.25 -1.23 -6.79
C GLN A 22 -1.80 -2.44 -5.95
N ILE A 23 -1.83 -2.33 -4.61
CA ILE A 23 -1.52 -3.44 -3.71
C ILE A 23 -2.60 -4.53 -3.78
N GLU A 24 -3.87 -4.14 -3.85
CA GLU A 24 -5.00 -5.06 -4.04
C GLU A 24 -4.90 -5.87 -5.32
N ASP A 25 -4.48 -5.23 -6.42
CA ASP A 25 -4.29 -5.90 -7.70
C ASP A 25 -3.17 -6.94 -7.60
N ILE A 26 -2.04 -6.63 -6.95
CA ILE A 26 -0.96 -7.60 -6.71
C ILE A 26 -1.45 -8.76 -5.85
N ALA A 27 -2.09 -8.44 -4.71
CA ALA A 27 -2.60 -9.40 -3.75
C ALA A 27 -3.65 -10.35 -4.35
N ARG A 28 -4.42 -9.90 -5.33
CA ARG A 28 -5.41 -10.73 -6.04
C ARG A 28 -4.78 -11.94 -6.71
N TYR A 29 -3.56 -11.80 -7.23
CA TYR A 29 -2.86 -12.86 -7.95
C TYR A 29 -1.88 -13.62 -7.05
N ALA A 30 -1.62 -13.12 -5.84
CA ALA A 30 -0.73 -13.77 -4.90
C ALA A 30 -1.28 -15.12 -4.43
N ASN A 31 -0.45 -16.15 -4.47
CA ASN A 31 -0.74 -17.49 -3.97
C ASN A 31 -0.04 -17.79 -2.63
N LYS A 32 0.88 -16.92 -2.20
CA LYS A 32 1.65 -17.05 -0.96
C LYS A 32 1.93 -15.69 -0.33
N ILE A 33 2.02 -15.68 1.01
CA ILE A 33 2.39 -14.51 1.82
C ILE A 33 3.43 -14.94 2.85
N ASP A 34 4.60 -14.30 2.84
CA ASP A 34 5.67 -14.63 3.78
C ASP A 34 5.75 -13.66 4.98
N SER A 35 5.20 -12.45 4.88
CA SER A 35 5.11 -11.49 5.99
C SER A 35 4.02 -10.47 5.76
N PRO A 36 3.18 -10.19 6.77
CA PRO A 36 3.15 -8.81 7.23
C PRO A 36 3.81 -8.72 8.60
N THR A 37 4.88 -7.95 8.70
CA THR A 37 5.42 -7.53 10.00
C THR A 37 4.55 -6.40 10.54
N THR A 38 3.88 -6.64 11.67
CA THR A 38 3.22 -5.58 12.42
C THR A 38 4.26 -4.90 13.31
N ALA A 39 4.92 -3.85 12.86
CA ALA A 39 5.72 -3.01 13.75
C ALA A 39 5.89 -1.58 13.21
N ASP A 40 5.02 -0.71 13.71
CA ASP A 40 5.03 0.76 13.92
C ASP A 40 6.19 1.65 13.42
N VAL A 41 7.39 1.15 13.14
CA VAL A 41 8.50 2.00 12.70
C VAL A 41 9.52 1.19 11.91
N SER A 42 9.79 1.63 10.67
CA SER A 42 10.91 1.22 9.80
C SER A 42 10.96 -0.23 9.26
N GLY A 43 10.11 -1.14 9.73
CA GLY A 43 10.15 -2.55 9.33
C GLY A 43 8.84 -3.13 8.80
N ASN A 44 7.83 -2.29 8.49
CA ASN A 44 6.56 -2.76 7.93
C ASN A 44 6.75 -3.12 6.46
N GLU A 45 6.74 -4.41 6.19
CA GLU A 45 6.85 -4.98 4.86
C GLU A 45 5.76 -6.03 4.65
N LEU A 46 5.19 -6.02 3.46
CA LEU A 46 4.29 -7.04 2.97
C LEU A 46 4.97 -7.73 1.78
N GLN A 47 5.19 -9.04 1.92
CA GLN A 47 5.71 -9.87 0.84
C GLN A 47 4.61 -10.77 0.30
N LEU A 48 4.37 -10.67 -1.00
CA LEU A 48 3.39 -11.46 -1.75
C LEU A 48 4.11 -12.18 -2.87
N GLU A 49 3.84 -13.47 -3.07
CA GLU A 49 4.37 -14.24 -4.19
C GLU A 49 3.21 -14.67 -5.09
N ASP A 50 3.36 -14.53 -6.41
CA ASP A 50 2.37 -14.98 -7.41
C ASP A 50 2.66 -16.40 -7.93
N SER A 51 1.75 -16.93 -8.75
CA SER A 51 1.89 -18.28 -9.33
C SER A 51 3.07 -18.46 -10.26
N ASP A 52 3.63 -17.38 -10.78
CA ASP A 52 4.78 -17.38 -11.67
C ASP A 52 6.10 -17.29 -10.89
N GLY A 53 6.01 -17.20 -9.55
CA GLY A 53 7.15 -17.07 -8.65
C GLY A 53 7.68 -15.65 -8.53
N HIS A 54 6.93 -14.62 -8.99
CA HIS A 54 7.31 -13.25 -8.72
C HIS A 54 7.02 -12.90 -7.28
N VAL A 55 8.04 -12.40 -6.57
CA VAL A 55 7.93 -11.87 -5.21
C VAL A 55 7.78 -10.35 -5.29
N TYR A 56 6.68 -9.85 -4.75
CA TYR A 56 6.38 -8.44 -4.59
C TYR A 56 6.69 -8.02 -3.15
N GLU A 57 7.62 -7.10 -2.98
CA GLU A 57 8.06 -6.56 -1.70
C GLU A 57 7.48 -5.15 -1.55
N ILE A 58 6.52 -4.98 -0.63
CA ILE A 58 5.82 -3.71 -0.41
C ILE A 58 6.26 -3.14 0.93
N TYR A 59 6.93 -1.99 0.93
CA TYR A 59 7.53 -1.43 2.15
C TYR A 59 7.50 0.10 2.20
N ILE A 60 7.80 0.64 3.38
CA ILE A 60 8.00 2.08 3.59
C ILE A 60 9.48 2.42 3.43
N GLY A 61 9.78 3.31 2.49
CA GLY A 61 11.09 3.90 2.31
C GLY A 61 11.05 5.41 2.42
N THR A 62 12.13 6.05 1.95
CA THR A 62 12.22 7.51 1.79
C THR A 62 12.36 7.86 0.31
N TYR A 63 11.51 8.77 -0.17
CA TYR A 63 11.56 9.37 -1.51
C TYR A 63 11.56 10.89 -1.36
N ASP A 64 12.54 11.57 -1.96
CA ASP A 64 12.64 13.04 -1.92
C ASP A 64 12.56 13.64 -0.49
N GLY A 65 13.26 13.00 0.45
CA GLY A 65 13.29 13.42 1.86
C GLY A 65 12.01 13.15 2.66
N LYS A 66 11.02 12.47 2.08
CA LYS A 66 9.74 12.14 2.72
C LYS A 66 9.50 10.64 2.73
N LYS A 67 8.70 10.16 3.68
CA LYS A 67 8.28 8.75 3.74
C LYS A 67 7.42 8.41 2.52
N ALA A 68 7.62 7.23 1.93
CA ALA A 68 6.96 6.81 0.71
C ALA A 68 6.74 5.30 0.68
N VAL A 69 5.74 4.85 -0.07
CA VAL A 69 5.47 3.42 -0.29
C VAL A 69 6.17 2.97 -1.55
N PHE A 70 6.91 1.87 -1.46
CA PHE A 70 7.60 1.24 -2.58
C PHE A 70 7.08 -0.16 -2.83
N ILE A 71 7.15 -0.59 -4.08
CA ILE A 71 6.79 -1.95 -4.52
C ILE A 71 7.91 -2.45 -5.41
N ASP A 72 8.74 -3.35 -4.89
CA ASP A 72 9.81 -3.98 -5.64
C ASP A 72 9.39 -5.38 -6.08
N ILE A 73 9.94 -5.86 -7.21
CA ILE A 73 9.63 -7.19 -7.75
C ILE A 73 10.94 -7.96 -7.86
N ASN A 74 10.99 -9.16 -7.27
CA ASN A 74 12.13 -10.08 -7.27
C ASN A 74 13.45 -9.46 -6.78
N GLY A 75 13.39 -8.56 -5.78
CA GLY A 75 14.59 -7.90 -5.26
C GLY A 75 15.36 -7.07 -6.30
N VAL A 76 14.73 -6.74 -7.44
CA VAL A 76 15.30 -5.78 -8.38
C VAL A 76 15.34 -4.44 -7.65
N ASN A 77 16.55 -3.94 -7.36
CA ASN A 77 16.85 -2.68 -6.66
C ASN A 77 16.33 -1.40 -7.37
N ASP A 78 15.31 -1.52 -8.22
CA ASP A 78 14.60 -0.42 -8.85
C ASP A 78 13.42 -0.04 -7.96
N LYS A 79 13.69 0.85 -7.01
CA LYS A 79 12.70 1.36 -6.04
C LYS A 79 11.52 1.99 -6.78
N LYS A 80 10.43 1.24 -6.99
CA LYS A 80 9.25 1.79 -7.68
C LYS A 80 8.31 2.40 -6.67
N LEU A 81 8.23 3.74 -6.74
CA LEU A 81 7.28 4.50 -5.96
C LEU A 81 5.85 4.07 -6.32
N ALA A 82 5.10 3.57 -5.34
CA ALA A 82 3.74 3.12 -5.55
C ALA A 82 2.84 4.34 -5.83
N SER A 83 2.34 4.45 -7.06
CA SER A 83 1.41 5.51 -7.48
C SER A 83 1.80 6.97 -7.09
N GLY A 84 3.08 7.28 -6.88
CA GLY A 84 3.51 8.62 -6.44
C GLY A 84 3.35 8.91 -4.94
N MET A 85 3.16 7.88 -4.11
CA MET A 85 2.76 8.02 -2.71
C MET A 85 3.87 8.48 -1.78
N VAL A 86 3.67 9.68 -1.25
CA VAL A 86 4.40 10.19 -0.09
C VAL A 86 3.54 9.94 1.15
N ALA A 87 3.83 8.86 1.87
CA ALA A 87 3.14 8.46 3.09
C ALA A 87 3.63 9.29 4.28
N ASP A 88 3.03 10.46 4.51
CA ASP A 88 3.44 11.38 5.57
C ASP A 88 3.48 10.72 6.97
N LYS A 89 2.59 9.76 7.24
CA LYS A 89 2.43 9.12 8.55
C LYS A 89 2.68 7.60 8.56
N GLY A 90 2.52 6.90 7.42
CA GLY A 90 2.93 5.50 7.24
C GLY A 90 1.82 4.58 6.73
N ILE A 91 2.20 3.32 6.47
CA ILE A 91 1.31 2.19 6.13
C ILE A 91 1.53 1.07 7.15
N VAL A 92 0.45 0.40 7.52
CA VAL A 92 0.48 -0.78 8.39
C VAL A 92 -0.14 -1.93 7.62
N PHE A 93 0.55 -3.06 7.60
CA PHE A 93 0.03 -4.32 7.11
C PHE A 93 -0.21 -5.22 8.31
N SER A 94 -1.37 -5.83 8.39
CA SER A 94 -1.68 -6.82 9.41
C SER A 94 -2.45 -7.98 8.79
N ARG A 95 -2.19 -9.20 9.26
CA ARG A 95 -3.00 -10.37 8.87
C ARG A 95 -4.20 -10.44 9.80
N ASP A 96 -5.37 -10.74 9.26
CA ASP A 96 -6.55 -10.96 10.10
C ASP A 96 -6.31 -12.20 10.98
N ALA A 97 -6.45 -12.05 12.29
CA ALA A 97 -6.21 -13.13 13.24
C ALA A 97 -7.23 -14.28 13.10
N SER A 98 -8.41 -14.00 12.54
CA SER A 98 -9.49 -14.98 12.36
C SER A 98 -9.50 -15.62 10.97
N ASP A 99 -8.84 -14.99 9.99
CA ASP A 99 -8.77 -15.46 8.61
C ASP A 99 -7.37 -15.17 8.04
N ASN A 100 -6.52 -16.19 7.99
CA ASN A 100 -5.15 -16.06 7.50
C ASN A 100 -5.05 -15.72 6.00
N THR A 101 -6.17 -15.78 5.27
CA THR A 101 -6.28 -15.36 3.86
C THR A 101 -6.61 -13.86 3.72
N MET A 102 -6.80 -13.15 4.83
CA MET A 102 -7.14 -11.73 4.83
C MET A 102 -5.97 -10.88 5.32
N ILE A 103 -5.65 -9.84 4.55
CA ILE A 103 -4.72 -8.77 4.95
C ILE A 103 -5.52 -7.49 5.15
N LEU A 104 -5.27 -6.82 6.26
CA LEU A 104 -5.70 -5.46 6.53
C LEU A 104 -4.54 -4.50 6.22
N ILE A 105 -4.83 -3.50 5.41
CA ILE A 105 -3.92 -2.41 5.07
C ILE A 105 -4.49 -1.11 5.61
N GLU A 106 -3.70 -0.41 6.42
CA GLU A 106 -4.05 0.91 6.94
C GLU A 106 -3.01 1.93 6.49
N LEU A 107 -3.44 2.90 5.68
CA LEU A 107 -2.59 3.95 5.15
C LEU A 107 -3.00 5.29 5.75
N THR A 108 -2.07 5.94 6.44
CA THR A 108 -2.32 7.25 7.06
C THR A 108 -1.74 8.36 6.20
N VAL A 109 -2.60 9.29 5.79
CA VAL A 109 -2.23 10.45 4.97
C VAL A 109 -2.59 11.75 5.65
N ASN A 110 -1.73 12.76 5.47
CA ASN A 110 -2.09 14.13 5.82
C ASN A 110 -2.81 14.76 4.62
N ASP A 111 -4.08 15.13 4.81
CA ASP A 111 -4.85 15.81 3.78
C ASP A 111 -5.43 17.11 4.34
N ALA A 112 -4.64 18.18 4.19
CA ALA A 112 -5.05 19.54 4.56
C ALA A 112 -6.22 20.09 3.72
N SER A 113 -6.64 19.41 2.64
CA SER A 113 -7.76 19.85 1.79
C SER A 113 -9.15 19.56 2.39
N PHE A 114 -9.23 18.75 3.46
CA PHE A 114 -10.48 18.38 4.13
C PHE A 114 -10.87 19.27 5.33
N GLY A 115 -10.33 20.49 5.42
CA GLY A 115 -10.87 21.56 6.28
C GLY A 115 -10.54 21.46 7.77
N GLY A 116 -9.78 20.46 8.20
CA GLY A 116 -9.07 20.50 9.47
C GLY A 116 -7.63 20.96 9.23
N GLY A 117 -7.05 21.67 10.20
CA GLY A 117 -5.76 22.35 10.07
C GLY A 117 -4.55 21.45 9.68
N PRO A 118 -3.31 21.96 9.78
CA PRO A 118 -2.10 21.31 9.27
C PRO A 118 -1.79 19.89 9.80
N ASP A 119 -2.56 19.40 10.77
CA ASP A 119 -2.41 18.08 11.42
C ASP A 119 -3.55 17.09 11.14
N SER A 120 -4.48 17.40 10.22
CA SER A 120 -5.60 16.50 9.91
C SER A 120 -5.17 15.28 9.10
N SER A 121 -4.88 14.21 9.86
CA SER A 121 -4.58 12.89 9.31
C SER A 121 -5.87 12.14 8.99
N SER A 122 -5.97 11.63 7.77
CA SER A 122 -7.00 10.67 7.35
C SER A 122 -6.41 9.27 7.30
N ILE A 123 -7.14 8.29 7.80
CA ILE A 123 -6.77 6.88 7.71
C ILE A 123 -7.64 6.25 6.62
N ILE A 124 -6.98 5.60 5.67
CA ILE A 124 -7.62 4.78 4.64
C ILE A 124 -7.35 3.32 4.99
N THR A 125 -8.42 2.58 5.20
CA THR A 125 -8.36 1.16 5.54
C THR A 125 -8.88 0.33 4.37
N SER A 126 -8.14 -0.72 3.99
CA SER A 126 -8.62 -1.75 3.07
C SER A 126 -8.42 -3.15 3.64
N ARG A 127 -9.37 -4.04 3.33
CA ARG A 127 -9.34 -5.46 3.69
C ARG A 127 -9.28 -6.26 2.40
N ILE A 128 -8.17 -6.95 2.21
CA ILE A 128 -7.85 -7.66 0.98
C ILE A 128 -7.94 -9.16 1.26
N LYS A 129 -8.79 -9.84 0.48
CA LYS A 129 -8.85 -11.30 0.48
C LYS A 129 -7.91 -11.86 -0.57
N LEU A 130 -7.04 -12.76 -0.14
CA LEU A 130 -6.10 -13.46 -1.00
C LEU A 130 -6.76 -14.73 -1.50
N MET A 131 -7.14 -14.71 -2.78
CA MET A 131 -8.03 -15.72 -3.34
C MET A 131 -7.30 -17.02 -3.73
N ASN A 132 -5.97 -16.98 -3.88
CA ASN A 132 -5.19 -18.11 -4.39
C ASN A 132 -4.31 -18.79 -3.32
N LEU A 133 -4.46 -18.43 -2.05
CA LEU A 133 -3.82 -19.18 -0.97
C LEU A 133 -4.50 -20.55 -0.85
N SER A 134 -3.75 -21.60 -1.16
CA SER A 134 -4.15 -22.95 -0.77
C SER A 134 -4.13 -23.06 0.75
N SER A 135 -5.28 -23.34 1.34
CA SER A 135 -5.48 -23.65 2.76
C SER A 135 -4.69 -24.86 3.22
#